data_AF-A0A1V5IUB9-F1
#
_entry.id   AF-A0A1V5IUB9-F1
#
_cell.length_a   1.000
_cell.length_b   1.000
_cell.length_c   1.000
_cell.angle_alpha   90.00
_cell.angle_beta   90.00
_cell.angle_gamma   90.00
#
_symmetry.space_group_name_H-M   'P 1'
#
loop_
_entity.id
_entity.type
_entity.pdbx_description
1 polymer ?
#
loop_
_entity_poly.entity_id
_entity_poly.type
_entity_poly.pdbx_seq_one_letter_code
_entity_poly.pdbx_strand_id
1 'polypeptide(L)'
;MPIIRVEGKGIMSMLDVMDKTANQRLLAPERGEPQRSGGEPNAGANNGAAETPVPDPEVLAQPRRRRFTAAYKARIVEEAQRCTGPGEIGALLRREGLYSSALTQWRRQYQVGALKGLKDDKRGRKRTRDARDLELERLRRDNERLNKKLRQAELIIDIQKKVAAMLGNPIETLPHAEEIS
;
A
#
# COMPACT_ATOMS: atom_id res chain seq x y z
N MET A 1 -27.88 -34.25 -6.53
CA MET A 1 -27.17 -33.68 -5.35
C MET A 1 -26.11 -32.71 -5.84
N PRO A 2 -26.16 -31.41 -5.50
CA PRO A 2 -25.13 -30.46 -5.93
C PRO A 2 -23.97 -30.44 -4.93
N ILE A 3 -22.75 -30.51 -5.45
CA ILE A 3 -21.50 -30.45 -4.68
C ILE A 3 -21.16 -28.96 -4.48
N ILE A 4 -21.09 -28.55 -3.22
CA ILE A 4 -20.81 -27.17 -2.80
C ILE A 4 -19.33 -26.87 -3.08
N ARG A 5 -19.07 -25.87 -3.93
CA ARG A 5 -17.73 -25.34 -4.22
C ARG A 5 -17.27 -24.48 -3.06
N VAL A 6 -16.33 -24.96 -2.26
CA VAL A 6 -15.69 -24.17 -1.19
C VAL A 6 -14.64 -23.29 -1.83
N GLU A 7 -14.96 -22.01 -2.02
CA GLU A 7 -13.97 -21.00 -2.36
C GLU A 7 -13.05 -20.76 -1.16
N GLY A 8 -11.78 -21.16 -1.30
CA GLY A 8 -10.72 -20.80 -0.36
C GLY A 8 -10.47 -19.30 -0.42
N LYS A 9 -11.13 -18.55 0.46
CA LYS A 9 -10.85 -17.13 0.70
C LYS A 9 -9.45 -17.02 1.27
N GLY A 10 -8.47 -16.70 0.42
CA GLY A 10 -7.10 -16.46 0.83
C GLY A 10 -7.08 -15.41 1.95
N ILE A 11 -6.66 -15.85 3.14
CA ILE A 11 -6.34 -14.97 4.27
C ILE A 11 -5.23 -14.03 3.82
N MET A 12 -5.60 -12.79 3.52
CA MET A 12 -4.70 -11.73 3.10
C MET A 12 -3.82 -11.38 4.30
N SER A 13 -2.50 -11.55 4.16
CA SER A 13 -1.51 -11.18 5.17
C SER A 13 -1.77 -9.75 5.65
N MET A 14 -1.67 -9.48 6.95
CA MET A 14 -1.80 -8.12 7.50
C MET A 14 -0.85 -7.13 6.81
N LEU A 15 0.34 -7.59 6.37
CA LEU A 15 1.27 -6.77 5.60
C LEU A 15 0.76 -6.47 4.18
N ASP A 16 0.10 -7.42 3.51
CA ASP A 16 -0.52 -7.21 2.20
C ASP A 16 -1.74 -6.28 2.29
N VAL A 17 -2.52 -6.40 3.38
CA VAL A 17 -3.60 -5.46 3.70
C VAL A 17 -3.01 -4.07 3.93
N MET A 18 -1.89 -3.94 4.65
CA MET A 18 -1.26 -2.65 4.95
C MET A 18 -0.64 -2.00 3.70
N ASP A 19 -0.02 -2.76 2.80
CA ASP A 19 0.56 -2.23 1.55
C ASP A 19 -0.54 -1.85 0.53
N LYS A 20 -1.66 -2.58 0.51
CA LYS A 20 -2.87 -2.15 -0.23
C LYS A 20 -3.50 -0.90 0.38
N THR A 21 -3.60 -0.81 1.71
CA THR A 21 -4.16 0.38 2.39
C THR A 21 -3.28 1.62 2.17
N ALA A 22 -1.96 1.43 2.08
CA ALA A 22 -1.01 2.48 1.71
C ALA A 22 -1.18 2.91 0.24
N ASN A 23 -1.32 1.96 -0.68
CA ASN A 23 -1.57 2.25 -2.11
C ASN A 23 -2.98 2.80 -2.39
N GLN A 24 -3.98 2.44 -1.60
CA GLN A 24 -5.36 2.91 -1.77
C GLN A 24 -5.54 4.35 -1.28
N ARG A 25 -4.67 4.84 -0.38
CA ARG A 25 -4.57 6.26 -0.05
C ARG A 25 -3.88 7.09 -1.16
N LEU A 26 -3.10 6.46 -2.05
CA LEU A 26 -2.39 7.13 -3.16
C LEU A 26 -3.26 7.25 -4.43
N LEU A 27 -4.42 6.60 -4.48
CA LEU A 27 -5.39 6.61 -5.58
C LEU A 27 -6.71 7.30 -5.20
N ALA A 28 -6.70 8.15 -4.18
CA ALA A 28 -7.86 8.98 -3.88
C ALA A 28 -8.14 9.91 -5.08
N PRO A 29 -9.35 9.90 -5.67
CA PRO A 29 -9.73 10.94 -6.62
C PRO A 29 -9.66 12.27 -5.86
N GLU A 30 -9.00 13.26 -6.46
CA GLU A 30 -8.90 14.68 -6.04
C GLU A 30 -9.93 15.04 -4.95
N ARG A 31 -9.60 14.75 -3.68
CA ARG A 31 -10.46 15.07 -2.56
C ARG A 31 -10.26 16.55 -2.29
N GLY A 32 -11.24 17.35 -2.70
CA GLY A 32 -11.42 18.70 -2.19
C GLY A 32 -11.36 18.66 -0.67
N GLU A 33 -10.54 19.54 -0.09
CA GLU A 33 -10.36 19.69 1.35
C GLU A 33 -11.72 19.91 2.06
N PRO A 34 -11.87 19.40 3.29
CA PRO A 34 -13.14 19.39 4.01
C PRO A 34 -13.65 20.81 4.27
N GLN A 35 -14.94 21.01 3.98
CA GLN A 35 -15.68 22.23 4.29
C GLN A 35 -15.64 22.46 5.79
N ARG A 36 -14.94 23.53 6.20
CA ARG A 36 -15.03 24.05 7.56
C ARG A 36 -16.43 24.65 7.72
N SER A 37 -17.26 23.99 8.53
CA SER A 37 -18.60 24.42 8.93
C SER A 37 -18.54 25.86 9.42
N GLY A 38 -18.98 26.80 8.56
CA GLY A 38 -19.29 28.17 8.97
C GLY A 38 -20.58 28.13 9.78
N GLY A 39 -20.56 28.72 10.97
CA GLY A 39 -21.68 28.71 11.92
C GLY A 39 -22.97 29.25 11.31
N GLU A 40 -24.07 28.65 11.73
CA GLU A 40 -25.44 29.07 11.43
C GLU A 40 -25.68 30.49 11.99
N PRO A 41 -26.18 31.45 11.20
CA PRO A 41 -26.73 32.68 11.76
C PRO A 41 -28.21 32.51 12.09
N ASN A 42 -28.53 33.03 13.26
CA ASN A 42 -29.82 33.09 13.94
C ASN A 42 -30.99 33.53 13.05
N ALA A 43 -32.14 32.87 13.19
CA ALA A 43 -33.38 33.14 12.48
C ALA A 43 -34.33 34.05 13.30
N GLY A 44 -34.94 35.02 12.60
CA GLY A 44 -36.15 35.76 13.01
C GLY A 44 -35.87 37.09 13.74
N ALA A 45 -36.53 38.22 13.44
CA ALA A 45 -37.71 38.47 12.62
C ALA A 45 -37.84 39.98 12.29
N ASN A 46 -38.66 40.25 11.28
CA ASN A 46 -39.55 41.41 11.05
C ASN A 46 -39.28 42.44 9.92
N ASN A 47 -40.30 42.47 9.04
CA ASN A 47 -40.94 43.58 8.33
C ASN A 47 -40.39 44.04 6.97
N GLY A 48 -41.04 43.54 5.90
CA GLY A 48 -41.99 44.33 5.10
C GLY A 48 -41.47 45.40 4.13
N ALA A 49 -41.50 45.04 2.84
CA ALA A 49 -41.72 45.89 1.66
C ALA A 49 -40.66 46.95 1.27
N ALA A 50 -39.74 46.54 0.38
CA ALA A 50 -39.40 47.27 -0.84
C ALA A 50 -38.51 46.35 -1.70
N GLU A 51 -39.02 45.87 -2.84
CA GLU A 51 -38.21 45.21 -3.87
C GLU A 51 -37.26 46.25 -4.47
N THR A 52 -36.09 46.40 -3.88
CA THR A 52 -34.92 46.91 -4.59
C THR A 52 -34.31 45.73 -5.34
N PRO A 53 -33.98 45.85 -6.64
CA PRO A 53 -33.25 44.79 -7.32
C PRO A 53 -31.91 44.66 -6.60
N VAL A 54 -31.71 43.53 -5.91
CA VAL A 54 -30.44 43.18 -5.29
C VAL A 54 -29.38 43.32 -6.39
N PRO A 55 -28.36 44.18 -6.22
CA PRO A 55 -27.33 44.32 -7.23
C PRO A 55 -26.70 42.94 -7.46
N ASP A 56 -26.57 42.59 -8.73
CA ASP A 56 -26.07 41.30 -9.20
C ASP A 56 -24.76 40.98 -8.45
N PRO A 57 -24.67 39.85 -7.70
CA PRO A 57 -23.48 39.56 -6.94
C PRO A 57 -22.28 39.48 -7.87
N GLU A 58 -21.35 40.43 -7.75
CA GLU A 58 -20.08 40.47 -8.50
C GLU A 58 -19.22 39.20 -8.28
N VAL A 59 -19.62 38.36 -7.32
CA VAL A 59 -19.05 37.05 -7.05
C VAL A 59 -19.86 35.99 -7.80
N LEU A 60 -19.26 35.43 -8.84
CA LEU A 60 -19.78 34.25 -9.54
C LEU A 60 -20.25 33.20 -8.53
N ALA A 61 -21.49 32.71 -8.66
CA ALA A 61 -22.10 31.71 -7.78
C ALA A 61 -21.30 30.40 -7.66
N GLN A 62 -20.35 30.17 -8.57
CA GLN A 62 -19.43 29.05 -8.57
C GLN A 62 -17.98 29.53 -8.39
N PRO A 63 -17.36 29.31 -7.20
CA PRO A 63 -15.97 29.64 -6.99
C PRO A 63 -15.06 28.77 -7.88
N ARG A 64 -14.40 29.38 -8.87
CA ARG A 64 -13.41 28.71 -9.73
C ARG A 64 -12.12 28.47 -8.94
N ARG A 65 -11.91 27.23 -8.50
CA ARG A 65 -10.67 26.83 -7.80
C ARG A 65 -9.52 26.65 -8.79
N ARG A 66 -8.33 27.17 -8.45
CA ARG A 66 -7.09 27.01 -9.23
C ARG A 66 -6.71 25.52 -9.32
N ARG A 67 -6.41 25.02 -10.52
CA ARG A 67 -5.90 23.66 -10.75
C ARG A 67 -4.44 23.72 -11.16
N PHE A 68 -3.60 22.91 -10.52
CA PHE A 68 -2.17 22.84 -10.82
C PHE A 68 -1.87 21.66 -11.74
N THR A 69 -1.27 21.93 -12.90
CA THR A 69 -0.85 20.89 -13.84
C THR A 69 0.35 20.10 -13.28
N ALA A 70 0.53 18.85 -13.72
CA ALA A 70 1.66 18.03 -13.29
C ALA A 70 3.02 18.68 -13.63
N ALA A 71 3.13 19.27 -14.82
CA ALA A 71 4.32 20.01 -15.25
C ALA A 71 4.62 21.21 -14.35
N TYR A 72 3.59 21.96 -13.93
CA TYR A 72 3.78 23.06 -12.97
C TYR A 72 4.30 22.55 -11.63
N LYS A 73 3.69 21.50 -11.07
CA LYS A 73 4.13 20.90 -9.80
C LYS A 73 5.59 20.43 -9.87
N ALA A 74 5.98 19.77 -10.96
CA ALA A 74 7.35 19.32 -11.17
C ALA A 74 8.35 20.49 -11.22
N ARG A 75 8.05 21.53 -12.01
CA ARG A 75 8.88 22.75 -12.11
C ARG A 75 9.11 23.39 -10.75
N ILE A 76 8.06 23.53 -9.94
CA ILE A 76 8.18 24.12 -8.59
C ILE A 76 9.04 23.25 -7.68
N VAL A 77 8.89 21.92 -7.74
CA VAL A 77 9.71 21.00 -6.95
C VAL A 77 11.18 21.11 -7.34
N GLU A 78 11.51 21.16 -8.63
CA GLU A 78 12.87 21.34 -9.13
C GLU A 78 13.47 22.69 -8.74
N GLU A 79 12.69 23.77 -8.85
CA GLU A 79 13.15 25.11 -8.42
C GLU A 79 13.41 25.14 -6.92
N ALA A 80 12.55 24.52 -6.13
CA ALA A 80 12.74 24.38 -4.68
C ALA A 80 13.90 23.43 -4.31
N GLN A 81 14.39 22.59 -5.23
CA GLN A 81 15.62 21.80 -5.04
C GLN A 81 16.88 22.61 -5.35
N ARG A 82 16.79 23.60 -6.26
CA ARG A 82 17.88 24.52 -6.60
C ARG A 82 18.09 25.62 -5.56
N CYS A 83 17.09 25.91 -4.74
CA CYS A 83 17.23 26.85 -3.64
C CYS A 83 18.20 26.32 -2.57
N THR A 84 19.33 27.00 -2.39
CA THR A 84 20.38 26.65 -1.41
C THR A 84 20.52 27.69 -0.29
N GLY A 85 20.08 28.92 -0.54
CA GLY A 85 20.17 30.02 0.40
C GLY A 85 19.05 30.02 1.45
N PRO A 86 19.28 30.61 2.64
CA PRO A 86 18.25 30.74 3.66
C PRO A 86 17.11 31.64 3.14
N GLY A 87 15.87 31.16 3.30
CA GLY A 87 14.66 31.93 2.93
C GLY A 87 14.30 31.93 1.44
N GLU A 88 15.14 31.40 0.55
CA GLU A 88 14.86 31.32 -0.89
C GLU A 88 13.61 30.50 -1.19
N ILE A 89 13.43 29.36 -0.51
CA ILE A 89 12.21 28.54 -0.61
C ILE A 89 10.98 29.36 -0.21
N GLY A 90 11.08 30.17 0.85
CA GLY A 90 10.00 31.04 1.29
C GLY A 90 9.71 32.17 0.30
N ALA A 91 10.72 32.69 -0.40
CA ALA A 91 10.54 33.68 -1.46
C ALA A 91 9.84 33.05 -2.68
N LEU A 92 10.26 31.85 -3.09
CA LEU A 92 9.62 31.07 -4.16
C LEU A 92 8.13 30.83 -3.86
N LEU A 93 7.82 30.34 -2.66
CA LEU A 93 6.43 30.05 -2.26
C LEU A 93 5.53 31.29 -2.29
N ARG A 94 6.04 32.45 -1.85
CA ARG A 94 5.29 33.72 -1.91
C ARG A 94 5.07 34.20 -3.34
N ARG A 95 6.08 34.09 -4.21
CA ARG A 95 5.97 34.46 -5.63
C ARG A 95 4.89 33.64 -6.35
N GLU A 96 4.79 32.37 -6.02
CA GLU A 96 3.87 31.43 -6.68
C GLU A 96 2.48 31.36 -6.02
N GLY A 97 2.31 31.98 -4.85
CA GLY A 97 1.10 31.91 -4.02
C GLY A 97 0.85 30.52 -3.45
N LEU A 98 1.92 29.81 -3.07
CA LEU A 98 1.89 28.44 -2.59
C LEU A 98 2.18 28.36 -1.10
N TYR A 99 1.56 27.38 -0.44
CA TYR A 99 1.84 27.06 0.95
C TYR A 99 2.86 25.92 1.07
N SER A 100 3.54 25.84 2.22
CA SER A 100 4.56 24.83 2.50
C SER A 100 4.02 23.39 2.44
N SER A 101 2.75 23.17 2.79
CA SER A 101 2.10 21.85 2.71
C SER A 101 2.01 21.34 1.26
N ALA A 102 1.70 22.23 0.31
CA ALA A 102 1.61 21.90 -1.11
C ALA A 102 2.97 21.46 -1.63
N LEU A 103 4.03 22.21 -1.31
CA LEU A 103 5.40 21.85 -1.70
C LEU A 103 5.84 20.50 -1.11
N THR A 104 5.50 20.26 0.16
CA THR A 104 5.80 18.99 0.84
C THR A 104 5.09 17.81 0.16
N GLN A 105 3.81 17.98 -0.15
CA GLN A 105 3.04 16.97 -0.87
C GLN A 105 3.61 16.70 -2.26
N TRP A 106 3.97 17.75 -3.01
CA TRP A 106 4.50 17.60 -4.37
C TRP A 106 5.90 16.99 -4.38
N ARG A 107 6.76 17.29 -3.41
CA ARG A 107 8.06 16.60 -3.24
C ARG A 107 7.87 15.09 -3.09
N ARG A 108 6.91 14.66 -2.27
CA ARG A 108 6.57 13.24 -2.13
C ARG A 108 6.03 12.63 -3.42
N GLN A 109 5.11 13.31 -4.09
CA GLN A 109 4.55 12.86 -5.37
C GLN A 109 5.63 12.73 -6.46
N TYR A 110 6.57 13.67 -6.50
CA TYR A 110 7.70 13.67 -7.43
C TYR A 110 8.62 12.46 -7.19
N GLN A 111 9.00 12.18 -5.93
CA GLN A 111 9.82 11.03 -5.59
C GLN A 111 9.12 9.70 -5.90
N VAL A 112 7.85 9.54 -5.49
CA VAL A 112 7.06 8.32 -5.78
C VAL A 112 6.87 8.14 -7.28
N GLY A 113 6.62 9.22 -8.02
CA GLY A 113 6.52 9.21 -9.48
C GLY A 113 7.82 8.79 -10.15
N ALA A 114 8.96 9.32 -9.70
CA ALA A 114 10.28 8.94 -10.19
C ALA A 114 10.59 7.46 -9.93
N LEU A 115 10.35 6.97 -8.71
CA LEU A 115 10.54 5.55 -8.36
C LEU A 115 9.63 4.64 -9.17
N LYS A 116 8.36 5.03 -9.35
CA LYS A 116 7.40 4.27 -10.16
C LYS A 116 7.77 4.24 -11.64
N GLY A 117 8.33 5.33 -12.17
CA GLY A 117 8.82 5.39 -13.55
C GLY A 117 10.10 4.58 -13.77
N LEU A 118 10.96 4.49 -12.75
CA LEU A 118 12.20 3.70 -12.80
C LEU A 118 11.96 2.21 -12.59
N LYS A 119 10.92 1.84 -11.84
CA LYS A 119 10.49 0.44 -11.72
C LYS A 119 10.12 -0.08 -13.11
N ASP A 120 10.79 -1.14 -13.57
CA ASP A 120 10.45 -1.87 -14.81
C ASP A 120 9.13 -2.66 -14.65
N ASP A 121 8.10 -1.98 -14.17
CA ASP A 121 6.72 -2.48 -14.14
C ASP A 121 6.15 -2.24 -15.54
N LYS A 122 6.58 -3.08 -16.48
CA LYS A 122 6.17 -2.99 -17.89
C LYS A 122 4.66 -2.86 -17.96
N ARG A 123 4.21 -1.74 -18.50
CA ARG A 123 2.78 -1.45 -18.67
C ARG A 123 2.21 -2.47 -19.66
N GLY A 124 1.33 -3.36 -19.18
CA GLY A 124 0.77 -4.44 -19.99
C GLY A 124 0.08 -5.52 -19.15
N ARG A 125 -0.42 -6.57 -19.80
CA ARG A 125 -0.98 -7.75 -19.13
C ARG A 125 0.07 -8.31 -18.18
N LYS A 126 -0.23 -8.31 -16.87
CA LYS A 126 0.64 -8.96 -15.87
C LYS A 126 0.94 -10.38 -16.34
N ARG A 127 2.20 -10.78 -16.32
CA ARG A 127 2.58 -12.17 -16.62
C ARG A 127 1.74 -13.06 -15.70
N THR A 128 0.88 -13.89 -16.28
CA THR A 128 0.19 -14.94 -15.54
C THR A 128 1.27 -15.77 -14.86
N ARG A 129 1.12 -16.01 -13.55
CA ARG A 129 2.08 -16.75 -12.74
C ARG A 129 2.53 -18.01 -13.49
N ASP A 130 3.83 -18.19 -13.63
CA ASP A 130 4.39 -19.28 -14.44
C ASP A 130 3.98 -20.62 -13.82
N ALA A 131 3.68 -21.63 -14.64
CA ALA A 131 3.36 -22.97 -14.18
C ALA A 131 4.49 -23.53 -13.30
N ARG A 132 5.74 -23.16 -13.61
CA ARG A 132 6.94 -23.51 -12.83
C ARG A 132 6.89 -22.92 -11.42
N ASP A 133 6.41 -21.70 -11.26
CA ASP A 133 6.32 -21.05 -9.93
C ASP A 133 5.22 -21.68 -9.06
N LEU A 134 4.17 -22.20 -9.69
CA LEU A 134 3.12 -22.97 -9.00
C LEU A 134 3.65 -24.31 -8.51
N GLU A 135 4.40 -25.00 -9.36
CA GLU A 135 5.03 -26.28 -9.04
C GLU A 135 6.08 -26.14 -7.95
N LEU A 136 6.93 -25.11 -8.02
CA LEU A 136 7.93 -24.82 -6.98
C LEU A 136 7.28 -24.59 -5.61
N GLU A 137 6.17 -23.84 -5.53
CA GLU A 137 5.45 -23.67 -4.27
C GLU A 137 4.84 -24.97 -3.75
N ARG A 138 4.29 -25.80 -4.64
CA ARG A 138 3.77 -27.12 -4.27
C ARG A 138 4.87 -27.99 -3.69
N LEU A 139 5.98 -28.11 -4.41
CA LEU A 139 7.14 -28.90 -4.00
C LEU A 139 7.71 -28.42 -2.66
N ARG A 140 7.77 -27.10 -2.43
CA ARG A 140 8.19 -26.54 -1.13
C ARG A 140 7.27 -26.97 0.01
N ARG A 141 5.95 -26.87 -0.17
CA ARG A 141 4.98 -27.31 0.85
C ARG A 141 5.09 -28.81 1.14
N ASP A 142 5.25 -29.61 0.09
CA ASP A 142 5.39 -31.05 0.22
C ASP A 142 6.70 -31.40 0.94
N ASN A 143 7.80 -30.74 0.60
CA ASN A 143 9.10 -30.93 1.25
C ASN A 143 9.03 -30.54 2.75
N GLU A 144 8.41 -29.40 3.09
CA GLU A 144 8.19 -29.01 4.49
C GLU A 144 7.36 -30.04 5.26
N ARG A 145 6.30 -30.58 4.63
CA ARG A 145 5.45 -31.61 5.25
C ARG A 145 6.22 -32.90 5.47
N LEU A 146 6.99 -33.34 4.48
CA LEU A 146 7.81 -34.54 4.56
C LEU A 146 8.90 -34.39 5.64
N ASN A 147 9.59 -33.25 5.69
CA ASN A 147 10.58 -32.97 6.74
C ASN A 147 9.98 -32.95 8.15
N LYS A 148 8.72 -32.53 8.30
CA LYS A 148 8.01 -32.65 9.61
C LYS A 148 7.77 -34.10 9.98
N LYS A 149 7.31 -34.93 9.04
CA LYS A 149 7.08 -36.37 9.27
C LYS A 149 8.39 -37.11 9.57
N LEU A 150 9.44 -36.79 8.84
CA LEU A 150 10.77 -37.36 9.03
C LEU A 150 11.30 -37.06 10.43
N ARG A 151 11.25 -35.79 10.86
CA ARG A 151 11.61 -35.42 12.25
C ARG A 151 10.80 -36.14 13.32
N GLN A 152 9.50 -36.34 13.09
CA GLN A 152 8.65 -37.08 14.01
C GLN A 152 9.07 -38.55 14.09
N ALA A 153 9.38 -39.18 12.95
CA ALA A 153 9.85 -40.56 12.90
C ALA A 153 11.22 -40.71 13.57
N GLU A 154 12.16 -39.81 13.30
CA GLU A 154 13.47 -39.77 13.96
C GLU A 154 13.33 -39.67 15.47
N LEU A 155 12.46 -38.79 15.98
CA LEU A 155 12.20 -38.66 17.41
C LEU A 155 11.65 -39.96 18.02
N ILE A 156 10.74 -40.65 17.31
CA ILE A 156 10.20 -41.93 17.77
C ILE A 156 11.32 -42.97 17.85
N ILE A 157 12.18 -43.06 16.81
CA ILE A 157 13.32 -43.98 16.77
C ILE A 157 14.27 -43.68 17.93
N ASP A 158 14.57 -42.41 18.20
CA ASP A 158 15.44 -42.01 19.30
C ASP A 158 14.88 -42.40 20.66
N ILE A 159 13.57 -42.22 20.87
CA ILE A 159 12.89 -42.65 22.11
C ILE A 159 12.98 -44.17 22.25
N GLN A 160 12.68 -44.91 21.18
CA GLN A 160 12.76 -46.38 21.18
C GLN A 160 14.16 -46.86 21.52
N LYS A 161 15.21 -46.28 20.91
CA LYS A 161 16.61 -46.60 21.23
C LYS A 161 16.95 -46.34 22.69
N LYS A 162 16.56 -45.18 23.24
CA LYS A 162 16.81 -44.82 24.65
C LYS A 162 16.12 -45.76 25.62
N VAL A 163 14.84 -46.10 25.38
CA VAL A 163 14.09 -47.05 26.22
C VAL A 163 14.72 -48.43 26.16
N ALA A 164 15.05 -48.92 24.96
CA ALA A 164 15.65 -50.23 24.78
C ALA A 164 17.03 -50.35 25.47
N ALA A 165 17.84 -49.28 25.42
CA ALA A 165 19.09 -49.19 26.15
C ALA A 165 18.90 -49.23 27.68
N MET A 166 17.89 -48.51 28.22
CA MET A 166 17.57 -48.56 29.66
C MET A 166 17.09 -49.95 30.12
N LEU A 167 16.42 -50.70 29.24
CA LEU A 167 15.92 -52.05 29.52
C LEU A 167 16.95 -53.16 29.24
N GLY A 168 18.21 -52.81 28.89
CA GLY A 168 19.30 -53.76 28.68
C GLY A 168 19.29 -54.47 27.31
N ASN A 169 18.43 -54.03 26.38
CA ASN A 169 18.30 -54.63 25.04
C ASN A 169 18.49 -53.54 23.95
N PRO A 170 19.71 -53.03 23.72
CA PRO A 170 19.93 -51.91 22.80
C PRO A 170 19.55 -52.26 21.34
N ILE A 171 18.84 -51.34 20.66
CA ILE A 171 18.49 -51.47 19.24
C ILE A 171 19.58 -50.78 18.41
N GLU A 172 20.41 -51.57 17.74
CA GLU A 172 21.38 -51.07 16.75
C GLU A 172 20.68 -50.77 15.42
N THR A 173 20.89 -49.56 14.88
CA THR A 173 20.44 -49.22 13.53
C THR A 173 21.60 -49.31 12.57
N LEU A 174 21.49 -50.19 11.57
CA LEU A 174 22.44 -50.29 10.45
C LEU A 174 22.50 -48.95 9.70
N PRO A 175 23.70 -48.52 9.24
CA PRO A 175 23.84 -47.30 8.46
C PRO A 175 23.04 -47.43 7.16
N HIS A 176 22.15 -46.49 6.89
CA HIS A 176 21.54 -46.35 5.57
C HIS A 176 22.67 -45.98 4.58
N ALA A 177 23.06 -46.94 3.75
CA ALA A 177 23.93 -46.71 2.63
C ALA A 177 23.18 -45.82 1.62
N GLU A 178 23.54 -44.53 1.60
CA GLU A 178 23.18 -43.64 0.51
C GLU A 178 24.12 -43.94 -0.68
N GLU A 179 23.82 -44.98 -1.46
CA GLU A 179 24.22 -45.02 -2.85
C GLU A 179 23.02 -44.58 -3.69
N ILE A 180 23.02 -43.32 -4.08
CA ILE A 180 22.15 -42.80 -5.14
C ILE A 180 23.08 -42.25 -6.22
N SER A 181 23.17 -43.00 -7.32
CA SER A 181 23.76 -42.61 -8.59
C SER A 181 22.88 -41.61 -9.35
#